data_AF-A0A942CA03-F1
#
_entry.id   AF-A0A942CA03-F1
#
_cell.length_a   1.000
_cell.length_b   1.000
_cell.length_c   1.000
_cell.angle_alpha   90.00
_cell.angle_beta   90.00
_cell.angle_gamma   90.00
#
_symmetry.space_group_name_H-M   'P 1'
#
loop_
_entity.id
_entity.type
_entity.pdbx_description
1 polymer ?
#
loop_
_entity_poly.entity_id
_entity_poly.type
_entity_poly.pdbx_seq_one_letter_code
_entity_poly.pdbx_strand_id
1 'polypeptide(L)'
;TPHCLNSKSKTYDGDQWVRVEVEVRGGEGIKHFVNGELVLSYEKPQMGGGNVSGHDPKILENGKLLTEGYISLQSESHPVEFRKVELLDLCGCMDPKATNYKSYYVKADNTKCKYSSKTKK
;
A
#
# COMPACT_ATOMS: atom_id res chain seq x y z
N THR A 1 13.54 -18.14 -11.81
CA THR A 1 12.43 -18.21 -10.82
C THR A 1 11.11 -18.16 -11.56
N PRO A 2 10.01 -18.67 -10.98
CA PRO A 2 8.68 -18.52 -11.60
C PRO A 2 8.40 -17.03 -11.81
N HIS A 3 8.13 -16.64 -13.06
CA HIS A 3 7.83 -15.25 -13.42
C HIS A 3 6.45 -14.80 -12.90
N CYS A 4 5.53 -15.74 -12.70
CA CYS A 4 4.17 -15.47 -12.27
C CYS A 4 3.85 -16.25 -10.99
N LEU A 5 3.17 -15.56 -10.07
CA LEU A 5 2.49 -16.18 -8.94
C LEU A 5 1.00 -16.26 -9.31
N ASN A 6 0.43 -17.46 -9.22
CA ASN A 6 -1.00 -17.64 -9.48
C ASN A 6 -1.81 -16.98 -8.36
N SER A 7 -2.79 -16.16 -8.74
CA SER A 7 -3.79 -15.62 -7.83
C SER A 7 -5.01 -16.54 -7.78
N LYS A 8 -5.73 -16.52 -6.64
CA LYS A 8 -7.06 -17.15 -6.52
C LYS A 8 -8.20 -16.25 -7.03
N SER A 9 -7.89 -15.08 -7.58
CA SER A 9 -8.90 -14.14 -8.08
C SER A 9 -9.68 -14.72 -9.26
N LYS A 10 -10.89 -14.20 -9.45
CA LYS A 10 -11.67 -14.39 -10.68
C LYS A 10 -11.04 -13.57 -11.80
N THR A 11 -11.20 -14.02 -13.03
CA THR A 11 -10.93 -13.18 -14.22
C THR A 11 -12.11 -12.24 -14.44
N TYR A 12 -11.81 -11.01 -14.85
CA TYR A 12 -12.79 -9.98 -15.15
C TYR A 12 -12.61 -9.54 -16.60
N ASP A 13 -13.37 -10.16 -17.51
CA ASP A 13 -13.24 -9.94 -18.96
C ASP A 13 -14.15 -8.81 -19.47
N GLY A 14 -13.70 -8.09 -20.50
CA GLY A 14 -14.46 -7.03 -21.16
C GLY A 14 -14.54 -5.72 -20.38
N ASP A 15 -15.46 -4.84 -20.79
CA ASP A 15 -15.59 -3.48 -20.25
C ASP A 15 -16.35 -3.48 -18.92
N GLN A 16 -15.60 -3.56 -17.82
CA GLN A 16 -16.17 -3.49 -16.48
C GLN A 16 -15.26 -2.77 -15.49
N TRP A 17 -15.87 -2.07 -14.54
CA TRP A 17 -15.15 -1.45 -13.44
C TRP A 17 -14.78 -2.49 -12.39
N VAL A 18 -13.48 -2.64 -12.14
CA VAL A 18 -12.94 -3.49 -11.07
C VAL A 18 -12.35 -2.59 -9.98
N ARG A 19 -12.68 -2.89 -8.72
CA ARG A 19 -12.08 -2.19 -7.57
C ARG A 19 -10.84 -2.95 -7.12
N VAL A 20 -9.70 -2.27 -7.12
CA VAL A 20 -8.45 -2.78 -6.54
C VAL A 20 -8.16 -2.02 -5.26
N GLU A 21 -7.80 -2.75 -4.21
CA GLU A 21 -7.34 -2.19 -2.94
C GLU A 21 -6.01 -2.84 -2.57
N VAL A 22 -5.04 -2.04 -2.13
CA VAL A 22 -3.73 -2.53 -1.68
C VAL A 22 -3.49 -2.00 -0.28
N GLU A 23 -3.43 -2.90 0.71
CA GLU A 23 -3.06 -2.58 2.08
C GLU A 23 -1.56 -2.78 2.25
N VAL A 24 -0.83 -1.70 2.54
CA VAL A 24 0.62 -1.72 2.73
C VAL A 24 0.95 -1.39 4.18
N ARG A 25 1.58 -2.34 4.89
CA ARG A 25 2.06 -2.16 6.27
C ARG A 25 3.57 -2.05 6.33
N GLY A 26 4.14 -1.20 5.47
CA GLY A 26 5.59 -1.06 5.32
C GLY A 26 6.30 -2.40 5.12
N GLY A 27 7.41 -2.60 5.84
CA GLY A 27 8.21 -3.83 5.75
C GLY A 27 7.56 -5.07 6.37
N GLU A 28 6.38 -4.96 6.99
CA GLU A 28 5.69 -6.11 7.58
C GLU A 28 5.04 -6.95 6.48
N GLY A 29 4.15 -6.35 5.70
CA GLY A 29 3.49 -7.07 4.61
C GLY A 29 2.56 -6.22 3.77
N ILE A 30 2.17 -6.82 2.65
CA ILE A 30 1.31 -6.23 1.63
C ILE A 30 0.20 -7.21 1.30
N LYS A 31 -1.03 -6.70 1.25
CA LYS A 31 -2.22 -7.45 0.85
C LYS A 31 -2.89 -6.76 -0.32
N HIS A 32 -3.30 -7.55 -1.31
CA HIS A 32 -3.99 -7.10 -2.50
C HIS A 32 -5.41 -7.65 -2.49
N PHE A 33 -6.37 -6.79 -2.77
CA PHE A 33 -7.78 -7.15 -2.85
C PHE A 33 -8.34 -6.73 -4.20
N VAL A 34 -9.23 -7.57 -4.73
CA VAL A 34 -10.01 -7.28 -5.94
C VAL A 34 -11.47 -7.45 -5.59
N ASN A 35 -12.26 -6.39 -5.77
CA ASN A 35 -13.66 -6.32 -5.37
C ASN A 35 -13.92 -6.77 -3.91
N GLY A 36 -12.99 -6.42 -3.01
CA GLY A 36 -13.06 -6.76 -1.59
C GLY A 36 -12.57 -8.16 -1.22
N GLU A 37 -12.26 -9.04 -2.19
CA GLU A 37 -11.72 -10.37 -1.93
C GLU A 37 -10.19 -10.33 -1.89
N LEU A 38 -9.56 -10.97 -0.90
CA LEU A 38 -8.09 -11.07 -0.80
C LEU A 38 -7.54 -12.02 -1.88
N VAL A 39 -6.68 -11.49 -2.75
CA VAL A 39 -6.18 -12.22 -3.94
C VAL A 39 -4.70 -12.55 -3.89
N LEU A 40 -3.92 -11.79 -3.11
CA LEU A 40 -2.48 -11.99 -2.91
C LEU A 40 -2.05 -11.36 -1.58
N SER A 41 -1.16 -12.04 -0.86
CA SER A 41 -0.51 -11.48 0.34
C SER A 41 0.92 -11.98 0.44
N TYR A 42 1.82 -11.10 0.87
CA TYR A 42 3.22 -11.43 1.13
C TYR A 42 3.80 -10.53 2.22
N GLU A 43 4.89 -10.97 2.80
CA GLU A 43 5.56 -10.33 3.93
C GLU A 43 7.00 -9.96 3.55
N LYS A 44 7.56 -8.99 4.28
CA LYS A 44 8.96 -8.57 4.14
C LYS A 44 9.38 -8.26 2.69
N PRO A 45 8.70 -7.32 2.01
CA PRO A 45 9.05 -6.95 0.63
C PRO A 45 10.49 -6.42 0.56
N GLN A 46 11.28 -6.91 -0.41
CA GLN A 46 12.71 -6.58 -0.53
C GLN A 46 13.08 -6.20 -1.96
N MET A 47 14.10 -5.36 -2.10
CA MET A 47 14.73 -5.06 -3.38
C MET A 47 15.58 -6.24 -3.87
N GLY A 48 15.57 -6.49 -5.18
CA GLY A 48 16.43 -7.48 -5.83
C GLY A 48 15.67 -8.45 -6.74
N GLY A 49 16.20 -9.66 -6.91
CA GLY A 49 15.57 -10.71 -7.71
C GLY A 49 15.97 -10.75 -9.19
N GLY A 50 16.85 -9.85 -9.64
CA GLY A 50 17.57 -9.97 -10.91
C GLY A 50 16.75 -9.76 -12.19
N ASN A 51 15.48 -9.33 -12.08
CA ASN A 51 14.59 -9.16 -13.24
C ASN A 51 14.61 -7.76 -13.88
N VAL A 52 15.39 -6.81 -13.33
CA VAL A 52 15.45 -5.41 -13.80
C VAL A 52 16.84 -5.12 -14.38
N SER A 53 16.91 -4.66 -15.63
CA SER A 53 18.14 -4.19 -16.29
C SER A 53 18.13 -2.66 -16.45
N GLY A 54 19.31 -2.06 -16.64
CA GLY A 54 19.43 -0.61 -16.84
C GLY A 54 19.11 0.27 -15.62
N HIS A 55 19.07 -0.30 -14.42
CA HIS A 55 18.84 0.44 -13.17
C HIS A 55 20.12 1.16 -12.70
N ASP A 56 19.96 2.23 -11.92
CA ASP A 56 21.07 2.84 -11.20
C ASP A 56 21.52 1.90 -10.06
N PRO A 57 22.78 1.39 -10.07
CA PRO A 57 23.28 0.50 -9.03
C PRO A 57 23.30 1.13 -7.63
N LYS A 58 23.21 2.46 -7.51
CA LYS A 58 23.08 3.15 -6.22
C LYS A 58 21.67 3.09 -5.64
N ILE A 59 20.66 2.79 -6.46
CA ILE A 59 19.26 2.70 -6.04
C ILE A 59 18.91 1.25 -5.69
N LEU A 60 19.38 0.27 -6.47
CA LEU A 60 19.07 -1.14 -6.24
C LEU A 60 20.01 -1.77 -5.20
N GLU A 61 19.59 -1.74 -3.95
CA GLU A 61 20.27 -2.41 -2.84
C GLU A 61 19.66 -3.81 -2.60
N ASN A 62 20.29 -4.87 -3.13
CA ASN A 62 19.78 -6.24 -2.98
C ASN A 62 19.55 -6.64 -1.51
N GLY A 63 18.37 -7.16 -1.21
CA GLY A 63 17.95 -7.58 0.13
C GLY A 63 17.43 -6.45 1.03
N LYS A 64 17.49 -5.19 0.59
CA LYS A 64 16.95 -4.05 1.36
C LYS A 64 15.45 -4.19 1.54
N LEU A 65 15.01 -4.18 2.80
CA LEU A 65 13.60 -4.20 3.16
C LEU A 65 12.92 -2.90 2.73
N LEU A 66 11.79 -3.02 2.04
CA LEU A 66 10.99 -1.90 1.58
C LEU A 66 10.00 -1.51 2.66
N THR A 67 10.15 -0.30 3.21
CA THR A 67 9.26 0.26 4.23
C THR A 67 8.40 1.42 3.73
N GLU A 68 8.82 2.04 2.63
CA GLU A 68 8.21 3.21 2.01
C GLU A 68 8.62 3.29 0.53
N GLY A 69 7.94 4.14 -0.24
CA GLY A 69 8.23 4.34 -1.66
C GLY A 69 7.14 5.12 -2.37
N TYR A 70 7.14 5.02 -3.70
CA TYR A 70 6.17 5.68 -4.58
C TYR A 70 5.06 4.71 -5.00
N ILE A 71 3.90 5.27 -5.29
CA ILE A 71 2.78 4.56 -5.92
C ILE A 71 2.74 4.97 -7.39
N SER A 72 2.76 4.00 -8.29
CA SER A 72 2.63 4.21 -9.73
C SER A 72 1.44 3.42 -10.27
N LEU A 73 0.74 4.00 -11.24
CA LEU A 73 -0.30 3.34 -12.02
C LEU A 73 0.22 3.23 -13.45
N GLN A 74 0.39 2.01 -13.94
CA GLN A 74 0.97 1.72 -15.25
C GLN A 74 -0.07 1.07 -16.16
N SER A 75 0.01 1.41 -17.45
CA SER A 75 -0.62 0.68 -18.54
C SER A 75 0.44 -0.17 -19.25
N GLU A 76 0.10 -1.39 -19.64
CA GLU A 76 0.96 -2.23 -20.47
C GLU A 76 0.25 -2.64 -21.77
N SER A 77 0.79 -2.18 -22.90
CA SER A 77 0.37 -2.49 -24.29
C SER A 77 -1.05 -2.08 -24.71
N HIS A 78 -2.04 -2.18 -23.83
CA HIS A 78 -3.45 -1.90 -24.10
C HIS A 78 -3.98 -0.74 -23.25
N PRO A 79 -5.00 0.00 -23.72
CA PRO A 79 -5.63 1.06 -22.96
C PRO A 79 -6.14 0.58 -21.60
N VAL A 80 -6.02 1.44 -20.59
CA VAL A 80 -6.57 1.24 -19.24
C VAL A 80 -7.16 2.55 -18.77
N GLU A 81 -8.29 2.48 -18.05
CA GLU A 81 -8.97 3.64 -17.50
C GLU A 81 -8.98 3.59 -15.98
N PHE A 82 -8.70 4.73 -15.34
CA PHE A 82 -8.79 4.90 -13.89
C PHE A 82 -9.80 6.00 -13.58
N ARG A 83 -10.82 5.69 -12.77
CA ARG A 83 -11.87 6.66 -12.41
C ARG A 83 -11.69 7.27 -11.03
N LYS A 84 -11.42 6.45 -10.01
CA LYS A 84 -11.34 6.89 -8.61
C LYS A 84 -10.07 6.33 -7.98
N VAL A 85 -9.17 7.22 -7.60
CA VAL A 85 -7.91 6.88 -6.91
C VAL A 85 -7.93 7.57 -5.56
N GLU A 86 -7.89 6.78 -4.49
CA GLU A 86 -7.93 7.26 -3.11
C GLU A 86 -6.74 6.68 -2.35
N LEU A 87 -6.22 7.45 -1.40
CA LEU A 87 -5.14 7.04 -0.51
C LEU A 87 -5.57 7.30 0.93
N LEU A 88 -5.44 6.29 1.78
CA LEU A 88 -5.66 6.40 3.22
C LEU A 88 -4.32 6.17 3.94
N ASP A 89 -3.81 7.20 4.58
CA ASP A 89 -2.65 7.05 5.46
C ASP A 89 -3.06 6.30 6.74
N LEU A 90 -2.42 5.16 6.99
CA LEU A 90 -2.66 4.32 8.16
C LEU A 90 -1.79 4.74 9.36
N CYS A 91 -0.95 5.77 9.20
CA CYS A 91 -0.09 6.34 10.24
C CYS A 91 -0.74 7.60 10.84
N GLY A 92 -0.84 7.66 12.16
CA GLY A 92 -1.41 8.84 12.82
C GLY A 92 -1.45 8.77 14.33
N CYS A 93 -2.07 9.77 14.95
CA CYS A 93 -2.19 9.82 16.40
C CYS A 93 -3.05 8.64 16.90
N MET A 94 -2.49 7.80 17.77
CA MET A 94 -3.18 6.65 18.35
C MET A 94 -3.56 6.86 19.82
N ASP A 95 -3.41 8.06 20.37
CA ASP A 95 -3.94 8.40 21.70
C ASP A 95 -5.46 8.61 21.62
N PRO A 96 -6.29 7.76 22.27
CA PRO A 96 -7.75 7.90 22.24
C PRO A 96 -8.28 9.21 22.81
N LYS A 97 -7.48 9.96 23.56
CA LYS A 97 -7.84 11.29 24.10
C LYS A 97 -7.64 12.41 23.10
N ALA A 98 -6.92 12.16 22.00
CA ALA A 98 -6.70 13.16 20.97
C ALA A 98 -7.94 13.30 20.07
N THR A 99 -8.24 14.54 19.69
CA THR A 99 -9.37 14.89 18.82
C THR A 99 -9.24 14.35 17.40
N ASN A 100 -8.01 14.10 16.96
CA ASN A 100 -7.70 13.57 15.63
C ASN A 100 -7.35 12.08 15.63
N TYR A 101 -7.63 11.37 16.73
CA TYR A 101 -7.58 9.91 16.77
C TYR A 101 -8.53 9.30 15.75
N LYS A 102 -8.10 8.19 15.13
CA LYS A 102 -8.92 7.35 14.27
C LYS A 102 -8.65 5.88 14.60
N SER A 103 -9.72 5.08 14.65
CA SER A 103 -9.65 3.66 14.99
C SER A 103 -8.94 2.81 13.93
N TYR A 104 -8.80 3.32 12.71
CA TYR A 104 -8.16 2.61 11.60
C TYR A 104 -6.63 2.77 11.57
N TYR A 105 -6.04 3.63 12.41
CA TYR A 105 -4.58 3.78 12.42
C TYR A 105 -3.93 2.47 12.88
N VAL A 106 -2.92 2.04 12.15
CA VAL A 106 -2.13 0.83 12.44
C VAL A 106 -0.73 1.16 12.93
N LYS A 107 -0.24 2.37 12.64
CA LYS A 107 1.08 2.86 13.06
C LYS A 107 0.92 4.17 13.82
N ALA A 108 1.50 4.23 15.01
CA ALA A 108 1.43 5.42 15.85
C ALA A 108 2.42 6.49 15.36
N ASP A 109 1.90 7.70 15.20
CA ASP A 109 2.66 8.95 15.08
C ASP A 109 2.03 9.96 16.05
N ASN A 110 2.37 9.79 17.33
CA ASN A 110 1.79 10.59 18.41
C ASN A 110 2.30 12.04 18.40
N THR A 111 3.32 12.37 17.59
CA THR A 111 3.73 13.76 17.38
C THR A 111 2.64 14.58 16.71
N LYS A 112 1.73 13.93 15.98
CA LYS A 112 0.57 14.55 15.32
C LYS A 112 -0.66 14.68 16.24
N CYS A 113 -0.61 14.26 17.50
CA CYS A 113 -1.76 14.30 18.38
C CYS A 113 -2.21 15.73 18.69
N LYS A 114 -3.52 15.98 18.53
CA LYS A 114 -4.15 17.27 18.82
C LYS A 114 -5.16 17.09 19.95
N TYR A 115 -4.96 17.81 21.05
CA TYR A 115 -5.87 17.80 22.19
C TYR A 115 -6.69 19.08 22.22
N SER A 116 -7.94 18.99 22.66
CA SER A 116 -8.75 20.18 22.93
C SER A 116 -8.08 20.97 24.06
N SER A 117 -7.80 22.26 23.86
CA SER A 117 -7.44 23.14 24.95
C SER A 117 -8.64 23.23 25.90
N LYS A 118 -8.48 22.74 27.13
CA LYS A 118 -9.45 23.05 28.18
C LYS A 118 -9.34 24.54 28.46
N THR A 119 -10.31 25.33 28.02
CA THR A 119 -10.49 26.70 28.50
C THR A 119 -10.59 26.64 30.02
N LYS A 120 -9.54 27.09 30.72
CA LYS A 120 -9.61 27.33 32.17
C LYS A 120 -10.64 28.45 32.36
N LYS A 121 -11.80 28.09 32.91
CA LYS A 121 -12.69 29.05 33.58
C LYS A 121 -12.13 29.35 34.96
#